data_AF-A0A1I1SFS8-F1
#
_entry.id   AF-A0A1I1SFS8-F1
#
_cell.length_a   1.000
_cell.length_b   1.000
_cell.length_c   1.000
_cell.angle_alpha   90.00
_cell.angle_beta   90.00
_cell.angle_gamma   90.00
#
_symmetry.space_group_name_H-M   'P 1'
#
loop_
_entity.id
_entity.type
_entity.pdbx_description
1 polymer ?
#
loop_
_entity_poly.entity_id
_entity_poly.type
_entity_poly.pdbx_seq_one_letter_code
_entity_poly.pdbx_strand_id
1 'polypeptide(L)'
;MKQKRSEKLKRIVSGLLSLSMITSVSAVLPANADAVSKQEAYPYAVFAADELGGITLNVDGLTVNGNACTNGVYSTTAKYANINGTISENEALVVDEVVTDDETTTDAQDSTKPFDVSRDMIYIHNKLMTIWFNNSRNFDNDYTLSEMNINLNSPVYVTGKMSYNGNVALNTAIGAVSDVTLSGGNLNGNNAVIYSKFGDINIDESQA
;
A
#
# COMPACT_ATOMS: atom_id res chain seq x y z
N MET A 1 -51.78 -60.27 -37.47
CA MET A 1 -51.33 -60.72 -36.12
C MET A 1 -50.63 -59.51 -35.48
N LYS A 2 -51.18 -58.82 -34.47
CA LYS A 2 -50.91 -58.99 -33.00
C LYS A 2 -49.41 -59.23 -32.75
N GLN A 3 -48.63 -58.46 -31.96
CA GLN A 3 -48.80 -58.03 -30.56
C GLN A 3 -47.54 -57.20 -30.17
N LYS A 4 -47.62 -55.93 -29.70
CA LYS A 4 -47.65 -55.40 -28.31
C LYS A 4 -46.36 -55.51 -27.45
N ARG A 5 -46.02 -54.37 -26.80
CA ARG A 5 -45.21 -54.13 -25.55
C ARG A 5 -43.67 -54.11 -25.67
N SER A 6 -42.91 -53.26 -24.97
CA SER A 6 -43.19 -52.08 -24.11
C SER A 6 -41.86 -51.38 -23.77
N GLU A 7 -41.91 -50.05 -23.75
CA GLU A 7 -41.02 -49.09 -23.08
C GLU A 7 -40.43 -49.54 -21.74
N LYS A 8 -39.12 -49.26 -21.53
CA LYS A 8 -38.56 -48.85 -20.22
C LYS A 8 -37.45 -47.82 -20.42
N LEU A 9 -37.85 -46.60 -20.77
CA LEU A 9 -37.10 -45.39 -20.52
C LEU A 9 -36.95 -45.19 -18.99
N LYS A 10 -35.72 -45.15 -18.48
CA LYS A 10 -35.37 -44.70 -17.12
C LYS A 10 -34.17 -43.77 -17.30
N ARG A 11 -34.32 -42.44 -17.26
CA ARG A 11 -34.36 -41.61 -16.04
C ARG A 11 -34.71 -40.18 -16.51
N ILE A 12 -36.00 -39.78 -16.46
CA ILE A 12 -36.58 -38.79 -15.53
C ILE A 12 -35.72 -37.50 -15.45
N VAL A 13 -36.03 -36.47 -16.27
CA VAL A 13 -36.98 -35.34 -16.03
C VAL A 13 -36.29 -34.24 -15.20
N SER A 14 -35.93 -33.11 -15.83
CA SER A 14 -36.65 -31.81 -15.80
C SER A 14 -36.36 -31.02 -14.51
N GLY A 15 -36.18 -29.70 -14.51
CA GLY A 15 -36.55 -28.74 -15.53
C GLY A 15 -36.11 -27.32 -15.18
N LEU A 16 -36.47 -26.43 -16.11
CA LEU A 16 -36.32 -24.99 -16.10
C LEU A 16 -36.65 -24.36 -14.73
N LEU A 17 -35.79 -23.46 -14.26
CA LEU A 17 -36.18 -22.37 -13.37
C LEU A 17 -36.44 -21.13 -14.23
N SER A 18 -37.66 -21.01 -14.72
CA SER A 18 -38.17 -19.77 -15.32
C SER A 18 -39.14 -19.07 -14.37
N LEU A 19 -38.73 -17.88 -13.98
CA LEU A 19 -39.52 -16.68 -13.70
C LEU A 19 -40.64 -16.74 -12.64
N SER A 20 -40.38 -16.10 -11.49
CA SER A 20 -41.41 -15.36 -10.75
C SER A 20 -40.80 -14.13 -10.08
N MET A 21 -41.05 -12.94 -10.64
CA MET A 21 -40.88 -11.68 -9.92
C MET A 21 -42.03 -11.53 -8.92
N ILE A 22 -41.73 -11.40 -7.63
CA ILE A 22 -42.65 -10.85 -6.64
C ILE A 22 -41.89 -9.83 -5.80
N THR A 23 -42.25 -8.57 -6.07
CA THR A 23 -42.31 -7.38 -5.22
C THR A 23 -41.83 -7.49 -3.76
N SER A 24 -40.79 -6.69 -3.46
CA SER A 24 -40.58 -5.91 -2.23
C SER A 24 -41.04 -6.52 -0.90
N VAL A 25 -40.14 -7.28 -0.28
CA VAL A 25 -39.87 -7.08 1.14
C VAL A 25 -38.45 -6.54 1.24
N SER A 26 -38.31 -5.34 1.79
CA SER A 26 -37.03 -4.79 2.19
C SER A 26 -36.44 -5.76 3.20
N ALA A 27 -35.66 -6.73 2.73
CA ALA A 27 -34.71 -7.41 3.57
C ALA A 27 -33.77 -6.29 4.03
N VAL A 28 -33.99 -5.82 5.25
CA VAL A 28 -32.93 -5.23 6.04
C VAL A 28 -31.86 -6.30 6.03
N LEU A 29 -30.94 -6.18 5.08
CA LEU A 29 -29.63 -6.78 5.23
C LEU A 29 -29.24 -6.36 6.65
N PRO A 30 -28.94 -7.28 7.58
CA PRO A 30 -28.06 -6.88 8.65
C PRO A 30 -26.87 -6.26 7.91
N ALA A 31 -26.74 -4.94 8.01
CA ALA A 31 -25.54 -4.27 7.59
C ALA A 31 -24.46 -5.08 8.29
N ASN A 32 -23.69 -5.83 7.50
CA ASN A 32 -22.59 -6.59 8.02
C ASN A 32 -21.58 -5.51 8.39
N ALA A 33 -21.80 -4.93 9.56
CA ALA A 33 -21.00 -3.90 10.20
C ALA A 33 -19.69 -4.49 10.73
N ASP A 34 -19.37 -5.73 10.33
CA ASP A 34 -18.15 -6.45 10.60
C ASP A 34 -17.28 -6.65 9.33
N ALA A 35 -17.43 -5.78 8.31
CA ALA A 35 -16.40 -5.57 7.29
C ALA A 35 -15.42 -4.43 7.66
N VAL A 36 -15.54 -3.89 8.88
CA VAL A 36 -14.54 -3.01 9.51
C VAL A 36 -13.84 -3.76 10.64
N SER A 37 -13.78 -5.09 10.57
CA SER A 37 -12.86 -5.86 11.40
C SER A 37 -11.44 -5.66 10.87
N LYS A 38 -10.78 -4.59 11.34
CA LYS A 38 -9.34 -4.39 11.22
C LYS A 38 -8.79 -4.69 9.81
N GLN A 39 -9.01 -3.79 8.87
CA GLN A 39 -7.97 -3.60 7.86
C GLN A 39 -6.78 -3.02 8.63
N GLU A 40 -5.97 -3.92 9.21
CA GLU A 40 -4.85 -3.56 10.08
C GLU A 40 -4.03 -2.51 9.35
N ALA A 41 -4.02 -1.29 9.92
CA ALA A 41 -3.21 -0.20 9.42
C ALA A 41 -1.80 -0.76 9.28
N TYR A 42 -1.32 -0.83 8.04
CA TYR A 42 -0.03 -1.44 7.76
C TYR A 42 1.04 -0.64 8.52
N PRO A 43 1.92 -1.28 9.29
CA PRO A 43 2.65 -0.62 10.38
C PRO A 43 3.82 0.26 9.91
N TYR A 44 3.95 0.51 8.60
CA TYR A 44 5.07 1.24 8.03
C TYR A 44 4.77 2.73 7.90
N ALA A 45 5.60 3.53 8.57
CA ALA A 45 5.63 4.99 8.42
C ALA A 45 6.46 5.43 7.20
N VAL A 46 7.42 4.62 6.77
CA VAL A 46 8.31 4.93 5.63
C VAL A 46 8.50 3.68 4.77
N PHE A 47 8.40 3.84 3.45
CA PHE A 47 8.51 2.72 2.52
C PHE A 47 9.12 3.11 1.16
N ALA A 48 10.22 2.45 0.79
CA ALA A 48 10.87 2.63 -0.52
C ALA A 48 11.09 1.30 -1.22
N ALA A 49 10.58 1.20 -2.45
CA ALA A 49 10.54 -0.02 -3.23
C ALA A 49 11.77 -0.33 -4.08
N ASP A 50 12.64 0.65 -4.30
CA ASP A 50 13.81 0.46 -5.15
C ASP A 50 14.74 -0.60 -4.54
N GLU A 51 15.17 -1.55 -5.36
CA GLU A 51 16.10 -2.64 -5.01
C GLU A 51 17.57 -2.21 -5.11
N LEU A 52 17.87 -1.26 -6.00
CA LEU A 52 19.22 -0.70 -6.20
C LEU A 52 19.46 0.53 -5.32
N GLY A 53 18.38 1.18 -4.94
CA GLY A 53 18.32 2.34 -4.05
C GLY A 53 17.69 1.99 -2.69
N GLY A 54 16.89 2.85 -2.10
CA GLY A 54 16.20 2.56 -0.84
C GLY A 54 15.84 3.79 -0.02
N ILE A 55 16.16 3.76 1.28
CA ILE A 55 15.88 4.88 2.21
C ILE A 55 17.21 5.49 2.65
N THR A 56 17.44 6.75 2.28
CA THR A 56 18.62 7.51 2.70
C THR A 56 18.22 8.71 3.56
N LEU A 57 18.77 8.77 4.78
CA LEU A 57 18.50 9.82 5.76
C LEU A 57 19.79 10.57 6.14
N ASN A 58 20.04 11.70 5.48
CA ASN A 58 21.12 12.63 5.78
C ASN A 58 20.63 13.67 6.81
N VAL A 59 20.52 13.25 8.06
CA VAL A 59 19.94 14.05 9.16
C VAL A 59 20.87 14.07 10.37
N ASP A 60 20.80 15.14 11.17
CA ASP A 60 21.63 15.28 12.37
C ASP A 60 21.04 14.49 13.55
N GLY A 61 19.71 14.47 13.64
CA GLY A 61 18.96 13.72 14.64
C GLY A 61 17.81 12.95 14.01
N LEU A 62 17.61 11.71 14.43
CA LEU A 62 16.54 10.86 13.92
C LEU A 62 15.73 10.29 15.09
N THR A 63 14.41 10.45 15.06
CA THR A 63 13.49 9.70 15.92
C THR A 63 12.39 9.09 15.09
N VAL A 64 12.26 7.76 15.11
CA VAL A 64 11.25 7.02 14.34
C VAL A 64 10.35 6.27 15.32
N ASN A 65 9.07 6.66 15.35
CA ASN A 65 8.02 5.99 16.12
C ASN A 65 7.08 5.25 15.16
N GLY A 66 7.58 4.17 14.56
CA GLY A 66 6.87 3.36 13.56
C GLY A 66 7.85 2.42 12.87
N ASN A 67 7.35 1.55 11.99
CA ASN A 67 8.23 0.68 11.22
C ASN A 67 8.65 1.36 9.91
N ALA A 68 9.81 1.01 9.39
CA ALA A 68 10.25 1.38 8.05
C ALA A 68 10.61 0.12 7.27
N CYS A 69 10.39 0.13 5.95
CA CYS A 69 10.75 -1.00 5.11
C CYS A 69 11.30 -0.55 3.76
N THR A 70 12.32 -1.24 3.26
CA THR A 70 12.88 -1.01 1.94
C THR A 70 13.35 -2.29 1.26
N ASN A 71 13.21 -2.35 -0.07
CA ASN A 71 13.72 -3.44 -0.90
C ASN A 71 15.21 -3.32 -1.24
N GLY A 72 15.81 -2.18 -0.96
CA GLY A 72 17.24 -1.98 -1.12
C GLY A 72 17.87 -1.70 0.24
N VAL A 73 18.63 -0.61 0.35
CA VAL A 73 19.45 -0.34 1.52
C VAL A 73 18.86 0.80 2.35
N TYR A 74 18.83 0.61 3.68
CA TYR A 74 18.60 1.69 4.62
C TYR A 74 19.94 2.33 5.04
N SER A 75 20.06 3.65 4.90
CA SER A 75 21.26 4.40 5.27
C SER A 75 20.91 5.66 6.06
N THR A 76 21.65 5.96 7.13
CA THR A 76 21.48 7.19 7.89
C THR A 76 22.81 7.76 8.40
N THR A 77 22.93 9.09 8.41
CA THR A 77 24.03 9.83 9.03
C THR A 77 23.78 10.19 10.50
N ALA A 78 22.58 9.91 11.03
CA ALA A 78 22.18 10.31 12.37
C ALA A 78 23.05 9.63 13.43
N LYS A 79 23.84 10.43 14.15
CA LYS A 79 24.79 9.91 15.16
C LYS A 79 24.10 9.23 16.34
N TYR A 80 22.90 9.71 16.69
CA TYR A 80 22.11 9.22 17.83
C TYR A 80 20.65 8.99 17.42
N ALA A 81 20.44 8.09 16.46
CA ALA A 81 19.09 7.69 16.05
C ALA A 81 18.33 7.00 17.19
N ASN A 82 17.06 7.38 17.39
CA ASN A 82 16.13 6.75 18.32
C ASN A 82 14.98 6.10 17.55
N ILE A 83 15.06 4.79 17.32
CA ILE A 83 14.07 4.04 16.56
C ILE A 83 13.30 3.14 17.53
N ASN A 84 12.02 3.46 17.75
CA ASN A 84 11.12 2.71 18.62
C ASN A 84 10.31 1.63 17.87
N GLY A 85 10.49 1.51 16.55
CA GLY A 85 9.91 0.45 15.72
C GLY A 85 10.99 -0.44 15.07
N THR A 86 10.64 -1.12 13.98
CA THR A 86 11.57 -1.97 13.22
C THR A 86 11.88 -1.37 11.86
N ILE A 87 13.15 -1.46 11.44
CA ILE A 87 13.56 -1.17 10.06
C ILE A 87 13.87 -2.51 9.39
N SER A 88 13.17 -2.81 8.31
CA SER A 88 13.35 -4.03 7.52
C SER A 88 13.94 -3.66 6.16
N GLU A 89 15.19 -4.01 5.95
CA GLU A 89 15.85 -3.96 4.64
C GLU A 89 15.81 -5.36 3.99
N ASN A 90 16.08 -5.42 2.68
CA ASN A 90 16.07 -6.69 1.97
C ASN A 90 17.22 -7.60 2.43
N GLU A 91 16.87 -8.63 3.20
CA GLU A 91 17.71 -9.81 3.41
C GLU A 91 17.59 -10.72 2.18
N ALA A 92 18.39 -10.44 1.15
CA ALA A 92 18.67 -11.30 -0.01
C ALA A 92 17.55 -12.27 -0.45
N LEU A 93 16.80 -11.85 -1.48
CA LEU A 93 16.17 -12.67 -2.52
C LEU A 93 16.63 -14.15 -2.54
N VAL A 94 15.80 -15.06 -2.03
CA VAL A 94 15.67 -16.41 -2.61
C VAL A 94 14.30 -16.45 -3.27
N VAL A 95 14.22 -15.88 -4.48
CA VAL A 95 13.04 -16.04 -5.35
C VAL A 95 13.09 -17.47 -5.89
N ASP A 96 12.58 -18.43 -5.11
CA ASP A 96 12.40 -19.81 -5.61
C ASP A 96 11.07 -19.97 -6.37
N GLU A 97 10.26 -18.91 -6.45
CA GLU A 97 8.98 -18.95 -7.16
C GLU A 97 8.73 -17.62 -7.90
N VAL A 98 8.77 -17.68 -9.23
CA VAL A 98 8.28 -16.61 -10.11
C VAL A 98 6.77 -16.49 -9.85
N VAL A 99 6.37 -15.47 -9.09
CA VAL A 99 4.96 -15.13 -8.94
C VAL A 99 4.49 -14.54 -10.26
N THR A 100 3.69 -15.31 -10.99
CA THR A 100 2.98 -14.81 -12.16
C THR A 100 1.95 -13.77 -11.71
N ASP A 101 2.00 -12.57 -12.29
CA ASP A 101 0.98 -11.52 -12.18
C ASP A 101 -0.41 -12.12 -12.41
N ASP A 102 -1.10 -12.45 -11.34
CA ASP A 102 -2.53 -12.68 -11.36
C ASP A 102 -3.18 -11.58 -10.52
N GLU A 103 -3.53 -10.49 -11.22
CA GLU A 103 -4.36 -9.35 -10.80
C GLU A 103 -5.70 -9.78 -10.17
N THR A 104 -6.04 -11.08 -10.16
CA THR A 104 -7.26 -11.63 -9.55
C THR A 104 -7.04 -12.36 -8.22
N THR A 105 -5.82 -12.42 -7.68
CA THR A 105 -5.57 -13.05 -6.38
C THR A 105 -6.10 -12.18 -5.24
N THR A 106 -7.34 -12.46 -4.83
CA THR A 106 -7.88 -12.14 -3.50
C THR A 106 -7.21 -13.02 -2.43
N ASP A 107 -5.90 -13.17 -2.47
CA ASP A 107 -5.13 -13.80 -1.42
C ASP A 107 -5.11 -12.81 -0.26
N ALA A 108 -6.21 -12.84 0.49
CA ALA A 108 -6.25 -12.33 1.84
C ALA A 108 -5.01 -12.88 2.54
N GLN A 109 -4.07 -11.97 2.84
CA GLN A 109 -2.83 -12.23 3.54
C GLN A 109 -2.99 -13.44 4.46
N ASP A 110 -2.38 -14.55 4.07
CA ASP A 110 -2.27 -15.70 4.95
C ASP A 110 -1.41 -15.23 6.13
N SER A 111 -2.07 -14.87 7.22
CA SER A 111 -1.46 -14.38 8.46
C SER A 111 -0.42 -15.33 9.06
N THR A 112 -0.27 -16.53 8.50
CA THR A 112 0.72 -17.52 8.88
C THR A 112 2.01 -17.48 8.03
N LYS A 113 2.05 -16.69 6.95
CA LYS A 113 3.25 -16.51 6.12
C LYS A 113 4.07 -15.28 6.55
N PRO A 114 5.41 -15.39 6.59
CA PRO A 114 6.27 -14.22 6.81
C PRO A 114 6.05 -13.20 5.69
N PHE A 115 6.03 -11.92 6.06
CA PHE A 115 5.94 -10.80 5.14
C PHE A 115 7.12 -10.85 4.15
N ASP A 116 6.80 -10.97 2.88
CA ASP A 116 7.79 -11.00 1.79
C ASP A 116 7.75 -9.63 1.14
N VAL A 117 8.78 -8.82 1.38
CA VAL A 117 8.79 -7.43 0.93
C VAL A 117 8.62 -7.36 -0.59
N SER A 118 9.24 -8.25 -1.37
CA SER A 118 9.17 -8.28 -2.83
C SER A 118 7.78 -8.69 -3.35
N ARG A 119 7.13 -9.69 -2.73
CA ARG A 119 5.77 -10.14 -3.15
C ARG A 119 4.66 -9.23 -2.63
N ASP A 120 4.80 -8.71 -1.41
CA ASP A 120 3.76 -7.94 -0.73
C ASP A 120 3.73 -6.46 -1.16
N MET A 121 4.67 -6.00 -2.00
CA MET A 121 4.71 -4.66 -2.59
C MET A 121 3.39 -4.23 -3.24
N ILE A 122 2.81 -5.12 -4.06
CA ILE A 122 1.56 -4.87 -4.78
C ILE A 122 0.42 -4.64 -3.76
N TYR A 123 0.41 -5.41 -2.67
CA TYR A 123 -0.57 -5.27 -1.60
C TYR A 123 -0.37 -4.00 -0.76
N ILE A 124 0.87 -3.56 -0.53
CA ILE A 124 1.17 -2.31 0.18
C ILE A 124 0.68 -1.11 -0.62
N HIS A 125 0.98 -1.08 -1.93
CA HIS A 125 0.51 -0.02 -2.81
C HIS A 125 -1.02 0.12 -2.75
N ASN A 126 -1.75 -0.97 -2.99
CA ASN A 126 -3.22 -0.95 -3.03
C ASN A 126 -3.84 -0.53 -1.69
N LYS A 127 -3.25 -0.97 -0.56
CA LYS A 127 -3.70 -0.55 0.78
C LYS A 127 -3.43 0.92 1.03
N LEU A 128 -2.23 1.43 0.73
CA LEU A 128 -1.89 2.84 0.90
C LEU A 128 -2.80 3.72 0.02
N MET A 129 -3.06 3.31 -1.21
CA MET A 129 -3.98 4.00 -2.11
C MET A 129 -5.41 4.05 -1.55
N THR A 130 -5.88 2.99 -0.90
CA THR A 130 -7.24 2.92 -0.37
C THR A 130 -7.39 3.65 0.97
N ILE A 131 -6.38 3.61 1.84
CA ILE A 131 -6.44 4.14 3.21
C ILE A 131 -6.03 5.62 3.25
N TRP A 132 -4.92 5.96 2.59
CA TRP A 132 -4.32 7.29 2.66
C TRP A 132 -4.58 8.12 1.42
N PHE A 133 -4.47 7.55 0.22
CA PHE A 133 -4.53 8.33 -1.02
C PHE A 133 -5.90 8.29 -1.73
N ASN A 134 -6.96 7.83 -1.06
CA ASN A 134 -8.30 7.76 -1.67
C ASN A 134 -8.90 9.14 -1.99
N ASN A 135 -8.45 10.17 -1.28
CA ASN A 135 -8.83 11.57 -1.44
C ASN A 135 -7.59 12.47 -1.47
N SER A 136 -6.48 11.98 -2.02
CA SER A 136 -5.26 12.76 -2.13
C SER A 136 -5.36 13.87 -3.16
N ARG A 137 -4.55 14.91 -2.97
CA ARG A 137 -4.17 15.81 -4.06
C ARG A 137 -3.22 15.04 -4.98
N ASN A 138 -3.61 14.91 -6.25
CA ASN A 138 -2.85 14.15 -7.24
C ASN A 138 -2.14 15.06 -8.24
N PHE A 139 -0.92 14.66 -8.61
CA PHE A 139 -0.13 15.30 -9.68
C PHE A 139 0.30 14.26 -10.71
N ASP A 140 0.01 14.53 -11.97
CA ASP A 140 0.23 13.60 -13.10
C ASP A 140 1.66 13.63 -13.67
N ASN A 141 2.52 14.49 -13.13
CA ASN A 141 3.93 14.62 -13.49
C ASN A 141 4.73 14.94 -12.24
N ASP A 142 6.04 15.15 -12.40
CA ASP A 142 6.92 15.60 -11.33
C ASP A 142 6.37 16.85 -10.63
N TYR A 143 6.48 16.86 -9.30
CA TYR A 143 6.02 17.94 -8.45
C TYR A 143 7.11 18.39 -7.50
N THR A 144 7.45 19.68 -7.58
CA THR A 144 8.43 20.33 -6.71
C THR A 144 7.79 21.52 -6.01
N LEU A 145 7.98 21.60 -4.69
CA LEU A 145 7.60 22.75 -3.88
C LEU A 145 8.80 23.22 -3.07
N SER A 146 9.14 24.50 -3.17
CA SER A 146 10.21 25.11 -2.38
C SER A 146 9.65 26.30 -1.62
N GLU A 147 9.50 26.14 -0.31
CA GLU A 147 9.00 27.17 0.60
C GLU A 147 9.76 27.06 1.92
N MET A 148 9.86 28.15 2.69
CA MET A 148 10.54 28.08 3.98
C MET A 148 9.87 27.10 4.95
N ASN A 149 8.54 27.03 4.94
CA ASN A 149 7.75 26.15 5.80
C ASN A 149 6.63 25.51 4.98
N ILE A 150 6.62 24.18 4.91
CA ILE A 150 5.65 23.38 4.16
C ILE A 150 4.81 22.61 5.17
N ASN A 151 3.49 22.86 5.19
CA ASN A 151 2.57 22.23 6.13
C ASN A 151 1.58 21.32 5.38
N LEU A 152 1.69 20.01 5.58
CA LEU A 152 0.91 19.00 4.87
C LEU A 152 -0.08 18.35 5.82
N ASN A 153 -1.36 18.69 5.64
CA ASN A 153 -2.48 18.17 6.43
C ASN A 153 -3.46 17.34 5.58
N SER A 154 -3.18 17.19 4.29
CA SER A 154 -3.98 16.36 3.38
C SER A 154 -3.05 15.54 2.50
N PRO A 155 -3.41 14.27 2.20
CA PRO A 155 -2.53 13.37 1.45
C PRO A 155 -2.16 13.93 0.08
N VAL A 156 -0.92 13.73 -0.35
CA VAL A 156 -0.44 14.11 -1.69
C VAL A 156 0.15 12.91 -2.38
N TYR A 157 -0.29 12.63 -3.61
CA TYR A 157 0.26 11.55 -4.43
C TYR A 157 0.74 12.10 -5.78
N VAL A 158 1.95 11.69 -6.19
CA VAL A 158 2.61 12.18 -7.40
C VAL A 158 2.95 10.98 -8.29
N THR A 159 2.57 11.02 -9.55
CA THR A 159 2.86 9.93 -10.51
C THR A 159 4.27 10.00 -11.10
N GLY A 160 4.94 11.13 -10.95
CA GLY A 160 6.37 11.30 -11.22
C GLY A 160 7.21 11.32 -9.94
N LYS A 161 8.21 12.20 -9.90
CA LYS A 161 9.04 12.51 -8.74
C LYS A 161 8.42 13.58 -7.84
N MET A 162 8.55 13.43 -6.53
CA MET A 162 8.17 14.43 -5.54
C MET A 162 9.40 15.05 -4.88
N SER A 163 9.47 16.38 -4.84
CA SER A 163 10.54 17.12 -4.14
C SER A 163 10.00 18.27 -3.30
N TYR A 164 10.18 18.22 -1.98
CA TYR A 164 9.90 19.34 -1.08
C TYR A 164 11.18 19.91 -0.49
N ASN A 165 11.36 21.22 -0.62
CA ASN A 165 12.53 21.93 -0.14
C ASN A 165 12.12 23.01 0.87
N GLY A 166 12.40 22.77 2.16
CA GLY A 166 11.98 23.62 3.27
C GLY A 166 11.81 22.87 4.58
N ASN A 167 11.36 23.56 5.63
CA ASN A 167 10.93 22.91 6.88
C ASN A 167 9.57 22.23 6.67
N VAL A 168 9.52 20.90 6.74
CA VAL A 168 8.32 20.13 6.42
C VAL A 168 7.64 19.65 7.71
N ALA A 169 6.41 20.10 7.93
CA ALA A 169 5.49 19.52 8.93
C ALA A 169 4.52 18.58 8.21
N LEU A 170 4.69 17.28 8.42
CA LEU A 170 3.95 16.21 7.75
C LEU A 170 2.97 15.56 8.74
N ASN A 171 1.69 15.93 8.65
CA ASN A 171 0.61 15.37 9.48
C ASN A 171 -0.27 14.37 8.70
N THR A 172 0.25 13.85 7.59
CA THR A 172 -0.50 13.09 6.59
C THR A 172 0.42 12.20 5.76
N ALA A 173 -0.10 11.57 4.71
CA ALA A 173 0.69 10.78 3.79
C ALA A 173 1.18 11.58 2.58
N ILE A 174 2.41 11.32 2.17
CA ILE A 174 2.95 11.71 0.87
C ILE A 174 3.42 10.48 0.13
N GLY A 175 3.20 10.45 -1.18
CA GLY A 175 3.62 9.34 -2.00
C GLY A 175 4.02 9.76 -3.41
N ALA A 176 5.00 9.04 -3.96
CA ALA A 176 5.37 9.15 -5.36
C ALA A 176 5.44 7.77 -6.01
N VAL A 177 5.23 7.72 -7.33
CA VAL A 177 5.54 6.52 -8.11
C VAL A 177 7.05 6.36 -8.26
N SER A 178 7.76 7.48 -8.45
CA SER A 178 9.22 7.57 -8.47
C SER A 178 9.74 8.06 -7.12
N ASP A 179 10.86 8.77 -7.10
CA ASP A 179 11.51 9.25 -5.88
C ASP A 179 10.65 10.22 -5.06
N VAL A 180 10.82 10.16 -3.74
CA VAL A 180 10.43 11.21 -2.79
C VAL A 180 11.69 11.84 -2.21
N THR A 181 11.83 13.15 -2.38
CA THR A 181 12.93 13.94 -1.81
C THR A 181 12.39 15.01 -0.87
N LEU A 182 12.86 15.02 0.38
CA LEU A 182 12.58 16.06 1.36
C LEU A 182 13.91 16.70 1.76
N SER A 183 14.10 17.99 1.49
CA SER A 183 15.39 18.66 1.68
C SER A 183 15.27 20.04 2.31
N GLY A 184 16.41 20.62 2.71
CA GLY A 184 16.54 22.06 2.98
C GLY A 184 15.84 22.52 4.26
N GLY A 185 15.53 21.63 5.18
CA GLY A 185 14.89 21.96 6.45
C GLY A 185 14.69 20.76 7.35
N ASN A 186 14.15 21.04 8.54
CA ASN A 186 13.78 19.99 9.47
C ASN A 186 12.52 19.28 8.98
N LEU A 187 12.49 17.96 9.11
CA LEU A 187 11.28 17.15 8.90
C LEU A 187 10.63 16.80 10.24
N ASN A 188 9.38 17.19 10.44
CA ASN A 188 8.56 16.77 11.57
C ASN A 188 7.33 16.01 11.07
N GLY A 189 7.35 14.69 11.24
CA GLY A 189 6.22 13.81 10.93
C GLY A 189 5.41 13.48 12.18
N ASN A 190 4.12 13.80 12.18
CA ASN A 190 3.17 13.35 13.21
C ASN A 190 2.07 12.53 12.56
N ASN A 191 2.05 11.21 12.82
CA ASN A 191 1.18 10.27 12.12
C ASN A 191 1.36 10.36 10.59
N ALA A 192 2.62 10.38 10.16
CA ALA A 192 3.01 10.55 8.78
C ALA A 192 3.27 9.21 8.08
N VAL A 193 2.99 9.17 6.77
CA VAL A 193 3.42 8.09 5.88
C VAL A 193 4.20 8.68 4.71
N ILE A 194 5.38 8.14 4.43
CA ILE A 194 6.18 8.50 3.26
C ILE A 194 6.34 7.26 2.39
N TYR A 195 5.93 7.37 1.13
CA TYR A 195 5.81 6.24 0.23
C TYR A 195 6.48 6.49 -1.12
N SER A 196 7.33 5.58 -1.57
CA SER A 196 7.83 5.52 -2.93
C SER A 196 7.54 4.15 -3.55
N LYS A 197 6.86 4.13 -4.70
CA LYS A 197 6.42 2.88 -5.34
C LYS A 197 7.53 2.15 -6.07
N PHE A 198 8.45 2.87 -6.72
CA PHE A 198 9.53 2.29 -7.51
C PHE A 198 10.87 3.03 -7.39
N GLY A 199 10.91 4.16 -6.67
CA GLY A 199 12.13 4.96 -6.50
C GLY A 199 12.58 5.06 -5.05
N ASP A 200 13.43 6.04 -4.80
CA ASP A 200 14.06 6.24 -3.50
C ASP A 200 13.26 7.14 -2.56
N ILE A 201 13.57 7.04 -1.27
CA ILE A 201 13.25 8.08 -0.29
C ILE A 201 14.55 8.71 0.18
N ASN A 202 14.72 10.00 -0.13
CA ASN A 202 15.86 10.79 0.26
C ASN A 202 15.41 11.93 1.18
N ILE A 203 15.92 11.96 2.41
CA ILE A 203 15.65 13.02 3.39
C ILE A 203 16.99 13.66 3.76
N ASP A 204 17.12 14.96 3.51
CA ASP A 204 18.36 15.70 3.69
C ASP A 204 18.13 17.02 4.44
N GLU A 205 18.65 17.10 5.67
CA GLU A 205 18.55 18.31 6.50
C GLU A 205 19.62 19.35 6.17
N SER A 206 20.57 19.05 5.28
CA SER A 206 21.62 19.99 4.94
C SER A 206 21.03 21.25 4.29
N GLN A 207 21.36 22.38 4.90
CA GLN A 207 21.10 23.70 4.36
C GLN A 207 22.24 24.02 3.40
N ALA A 208 21.94 24.16 2.11
CA ALA A 208 22.90 24.70 1.15
C ALA A 208 23.23 26.17 1.43
#